data_AF-A0A9I9DHM0-F1
#
_entry.id   AF-A0A9I9DHM0-F1
#
_cell.length_a   1.000
_cell.length_b   1.000
_cell.length_c   1.000
_cell.angle_alpha   90.00
_cell.angle_beta   90.00
_cell.angle_gamma   90.00
#
_symmetry.space_group_name_H-M   'P 1'
#
loop_
_entity.id
_entity.type
_entity.pdbx_description
1 polymer ?
#
loop_
_entity_poly.entity_id
_entity_poly.type
_entity_poly.pdbx_seq_one_letter_code
_entity_poly.pdbx_strand_id
1 'polypeptide(L)'
;PIFCVRRLQQYRRVGFFFSSLSIYIHISALALSLSYSCSRSRTASSLSPVRDLLSGIEMEEVKFDHESKEKIFEIFKEFMASVAKLDELGTQGSQLLSGLKQGLELLRRPSINGTSKLIENVIETSNTENLRAYIEAGCINTHDGAQSTKKLHTCRVGLDDHLKKARSLIDELERLHNDVNIELETENPLCTSTMSDEDLELDEEEATVPSKKLDANDYALLMGIVKVMIKKNHIMQEKIISGLSLKSSSGELETYCLMWSLQPYIDDGIMSWAWKLV
;
A
#
# COMPACT_ATOMS: atom_id res chain seq x y z
N PRO A 1 14.14 0.99 25.11
CA PRO A 1 13.77 2.18 24.31
C PRO A 1 12.65 1.84 23.32
N ILE A 2 11.40 1.80 23.77
CA ILE A 2 10.43 2.90 23.55
C ILE A 2 10.32 3.26 22.05
N PHE A 3 9.45 2.56 21.31
CA PHE A 3 8.51 3.13 20.31
C PHE A 3 7.64 2.03 19.63
N CYS A 4 6.84 1.26 20.39
CA CYS A 4 5.78 0.44 19.76
C CYS A 4 4.62 -0.02 20.68
N VAL A 5 4.15 0.83 21.60
CA VAL A 5 2.89 0.57 22.34
C VAL A 5 2.12 1.86 22.56
N ARG A 6 1.19 2.18 21.64
CA ARG A 6 -0.06 2.96 21.83
C ARG A 6 -0.63 3.47 20.49
N ARG A 7 -1.63 2.77 19.96
CA ARG A 7 -2.81 3.37 19.30
C ARG A 7 -3.98 2.38 19.32
N LEU A 8 -4.68 2.39 20.45
CA LEU A 8 -5.91 1.63 20.68
C LEU A 8 -7.12 2.31 20.03
N GLN A 9 -8.06 1.49 19.57
CA GLN A 9 -9.52 1.63 19.69
C GLN A 9 -10.13 3.05 19.82
N GLN A 10 -10.70 3.55 18.72
CA GLN A 10 -11.79 4.54 18.63
C GLN A 10 -12.09 4.70 17.12
N TYR A 11 -13.29 4.51 16.55
CA TYR A 11 -14.66 4.91 16.94
C TYR A 11 -15.74 3.93 16.40
N ARG A 12 -16.96 3.98 16.96
CA ARG A 12 -18.15 3.21 16.49
C ARG A 12 -19.43 4.07 16.62
N ARG A 13 -20.30 4.09 15.58
CA ARG A 13 -21.53 4.93 15.40
C ARG A 13 -21.22 6.43 15.19
N VAL A 14 -21.91 7.28 14.41
CA VAL A 14 -23.24 7.35 13.73
C VAL A 14 -23.04 8.10 12.38
N GLY A 15 -23.84 8.06 11.30
CA GLY A 15 -25.05 7.29 10.94
C GLY A 15 -26.17 8.15 10.25
N PHE A 16 -26.76 7.68 9.14
CA PHE A 16 -27.92 8.24 8.38
C PHE A 16 -27.70 9.60 7.62
N PHE A 17 -28.21 9.85 6.40
CA PHE A 17 -28.88 9.01 5.37
C PHE A 17 -28.80 9.60 3.93
N PHE A 18 -28.38 8.77 2.95
CA PHE A 18 -28.82 8.66 1.54
C PHE A 18 -28.86 9.84 0.54
N SER A 19 -27.85 9.86 -0.34
CA SER A 19 -27.98 9.66 -1.80
C SER A 19 -26.57 9.31 -2.33
N SER A 20 -26.29 8.23 -3.06
CA SER A 20 -27.05 7.64 -4.18
C SER A 20 -27.02 6.10 -4.22
N LEU A 21 -28.15 5.53 -4.61
CA LEU A 21 -28.61 4.15 -4.33
C LEU A 21 -27.89 2.99 -5.06
N SER A 22 -26.84 3.26 -5.84
CA SER A 22 -26.25 2.26 -6.75
C SER A 22 -25.33 1.24 -6.08
N ILE A 23 -24.61 1.64 -5.02
CA ILE A 23 -23.61 0.79 -4.34
C ILE A 23 -24.27 -0.26 -3.42
N TYR A 24 -25.46 0.02 -2.89
CA TYR A 24 -26.10 -0.83 -1.87
C TYR A 24 -26.66 -2.14 -2.44
N ILE A 25 -26.96 -2.20 -3.74
CA ILE A 25 -27.47 -3.42 -4.41
C ILE A 25 -26.35 -4.48 -4.51
N HIS A 26 -25.11 -4.08 -4.80
CA HIS A 26 -23.97 -5.01 -4.84
C HIS A 26 -23.53 -5.51 -3.47
N ILE A 27 -23.54 -4.66 -2.44
CA ILE A 27 -23.16 -5.07 -1.07
C ILE A 27 -24.21 -6.00 -0.45
N SER A 28 -25.50 -5.79 -0.75
CA SER A 28 -26.57 -6.66 -0.23
C SER A 28 -26.53 -8.08 -0.82
N ALA A 29 -26.09 -8.24 -2.08
CA ALA A 29 -25.92 -9.54 -2.71
C ALA A 29 -24.79 -10.38 -2.07
N LEU A 30 -23.66 -9.73 -1.75
CA LEU A 30 -22.54 -10.39 -1.05
C LEU A 30 -22.88 -10.76 0.41
N ALA A 31 -23.61 -9.89 1.12
CA ALA A 31 -24.05 -10.17 2.49
C ALA A 31 -25.05 -11.34 2.59
N LEU A 32 -25.89 -11.54 1.56
CA LEU A 32 -26.81 -12.68 1.49
C LEU A 32 -26.08 -14.01 1.21
N SER A 33 -25.06 -14.02 0.33
CA SER A 33 -24.23 -15.22 0.14
C SER A 33 -23.48 -15.65 1.40
N LEU A 34 -22.92 -14.69 2.16
CA LEU A 34 -22.19 -14.99 3.40
C LEU A 34 -23.12 -15.42 4.55
N SER A 35 -24.37 -14.95 4.57
CA SER A 35 -25.33 -15.30 5.63
C SER A 35 -26.00 -16.67 5.42
N TYR A 36 -26.08 -17.18 4.18
CA TYR A 36 -26.82 -18.41 3.89
C TYR A 36 -25.99 -19.71 4.06
N SER A 37 -24.66 -19.62 4.07
CA SER A 37 -23.78 -20.78 4.33
C SER A 37 -23.48 -20.99 5.82
N CYS A 38 -23.66 -19.97 6.67
CA CYS A 38 -23.41 -20.05 8.11
C CYS A 38 -24.64 -20.56 8.90
N SER A 39 -25.18 -21.73 8.56
CA SER A 39 -26.15 -22.48 9.40
C SER A 39 -26.46 -23.92 8.93
N ARG A 40 -25.45 -24.81 8.82
CA ARG A 40 -25.73 -26.26 8.96
C ARG A 40 -24.57 -27.12 9.49
N SER A 41 -24.59 -27.30 10.82
CA SER A 41 -24.15 -28.49 11.58
C SER A 41 -22.87 -29.26 11.18
N ARG A 42 -21.86 -29.16 12.06
CA ARG A 42 -21.01 -30.26 12.59
C ARG A 42 -20.78 -31.50 11.71
N THR A 43 -19.55 -31.66 11.25
CA THR A 43 -18.73 -32.88 11.47
C THR A 43 -17.24 -32.50 11.52
N ALA A 44 -16.39 -33.39 12.02
CA ALA A 44 -14.99 -33.13 12.29
C ALA A 44 -14.08 -33.11 11.04
N SER A 45 -12.80 -32.74 11.28
CA SER A 45 -11.61 -33.03 10.46
C SER A 45 -11.27 -32.12 9.28
N SER A 46 -10.50 -31.06 9.56
CA SER A 46 -9.22 -30.77 8.88
C SER A 46 -8.48 -29.63 9.59
N LEU A 47 -7.19 -29.82 9.89
CA LEU A 47 -6.26 -28.76 10.29
C LEU A 47 -5.19 -28.59 9.20
N SER A 48 -4.50 -27.45 9.23
CA SER A 48 -3.25 -27.10 8.51
C SER A 48 -3.18 -27.22 6.97
N PRO A 49 -3.27 -26.10 6.24
CA PRO A 49 -2.78 -26.00 4.87
C PRO A 49 -1.33 -25.47 4.80
N VAL A 50 -1.05 -24.34 5.47
CA VAL A 50 0.23 -23.60 5.32
C VAL A 50 1.40 -24.36 5.94
N ARG A 51 1.18 -25.02 7.08
CA ARG A 51 2.20 -25.87 7.71
C ARG A 51 2.54 -27.06 6.81
N ASP A 52 1.53 -27.73 6.27
CA ASP A 52 1.71 -28.95 5.49
C ASP A 52 2.31 -28.70 4.09
N LEU A 53 2.16 -27.49 3.52
CA LEU A 53 2.95 -27.05 2.35
C LEU A 53 4.46 -26.99 2.64
N LEU A 54 4.86 -26.65 3.87
CA LEU A 54 6.26 -26.52 4.29
C LEU A 54 6.81 -27.76 5.02
N SER A 55 5.96 -28.64 5.55
CA SER A 55 6.37 -29.90 6.21
C SER A 55 6.10 -31.17 5.40
N GLY A 56 5.39 -31.09 4.28
CA GLY A 56 5.05 -32.24 3.43
C GLY A 56 6.10 -32.60 2.36
N ILE A 57 7.13 -31.78 2.19
CA ILE A 57 8.17 -31.99 1.16
C ILE A 57 9.38 -32.68 1.78
N GLU A 58 9.35 -34.02 1.84
CA GLU A 58 10.57 -34.83 1.85
C GLU A 58 11.22 -34.78 0.45
N MET A 59 11.79 -33.63 0.10
CA MET A 59 12.77 -33.58 -0.97
C MET A 59 14.06 -34.21 -0.47
N GLU A 60 14.48 -35.25 -1.18
CA GLU A 60 15.85 -35.77 -1.19
C GLU A 60 16.84 -34.60 -1.15
N GLU A 61 17.84 -34.62 -0.24
CA GLU A 61 18.76 -33.49 -0.04
C GLU A 61 19.54 -33.19 -1.34
N VAL A 62 18.99 -32.33 -2.20
CA VAL A 62 19.64 -31.89 -3.43
C VAL A 62 20.90 -31.13 -3.02
N LYS A 63 22.03 -31.77 -3.28
CA LYS A 63 23.35 -31.32 -2.85
C LYS A 63 23.88 -30.23 -3.77
N PHE A 64 23.16 -29.10 -3.79
CA PHE A 64 23.57 -27.82 -4.38
C PHE A 64 25.04 -27.53 -4.09
N ASP A 65 25.77 -27.07 -5.10
CA ASP A 65 27.18 -26.73 -4.95
C ASP A 65 27.37 -25.47 -4.09
N HIS A 66 28.56 -25.33 -3.49
CA HIS A 66 28.88 -24.16 -2.68
C HIS A 66 28.86 -22.88 -3.52
N GLU A 67 29.38 -22.92 -4.75
CA GLU A 67 29.47 -21.74 -5.63
C GLU A 67 28.09 -21.16 -5.95
N SER A 68 27.11 -22.02 -6.20
CA SER A 68 25.76 -21.61 -6.58
C SER A 68 24.90 -21.11 -5.43
N LYS A 69 25.05 -21.71 -4.23
CA LYS A 69 24.43 -21.15 -3.02
C LYS A 69 24.94 -19.74 -2.74
N GLU A 70 26.20 -19.47 -3.04
CA GLU A 70 26.81 -18.14 -2.91
C GLU A 70 26.22 -17.17 -3.94
N LYS A 71 26.11 -17.56 -5.23
CA LYS A 71 25.45 -16.74 -6.27
C LYS A 71 23.99 -16.40 -5.94
N ILE A 72 23.19 -17.39 -5.56
CA ILE A 72 21.76 -17.18 -5.21
C ILE A 72 21.64 -16.23 -4.01
N PHE A 73 22.56 -16.34 -3.04
CA PHE A 73 22.62 -15.40 -1.93
C PHE A 73 23.02 -13.97 -2.34
N GLU A 74 23.97 -13.80 -3.27
CA GLU A 74 24.29 -12.47 -3.83
C GLU A 74 23.09 -11.86 -4.57
N ILE A 75 22.36 -12.63 -5.38
CA ILE A 75 21.15 -12.16 -6.07
C ILE A 75 20.06 -11.78 -5.07
N PHE A 76 19.87 -12.57 -4.00
CA PHE A 76 18.94 -12.24 -2.92
C PHE A 76 19.30 -10.92 -2.21
N LYS A 77 20.59 -10.63 -1.98
CA LYS A 77 21.03 -9.34 -1.42
C LYS A 77 20.77 -8.17 -2.37
N GLU A 78 21.00 -8.33 -3.68
CA GLU A 78 20.67 -7.31 -4.68
C GLU A 78 19.15 -7.03 -4.71
N PHE A 79 18.34 -8.10 -4.66
CA PHE A 79 16.88 -8.01 -4.57
C PHE A 79 16.45 -7.23 -3.32
N MET A 80 16.94 -7.60 -2.13
CA MET A 80 16.60 -6.89 -0.89
C MET A 80 17.12 -5.45 -0.88
N ALA A 81 18.27 -5.15 -1.50
CA ALA A 81 18.73 -3.77 -1.68
C ALA A 81 17.74 -2.94 -2.53
N SER A 82 17.10 -3.53 -3.53
CA SER A 82 16.06 -2.86 -4.34
C SER A 82 14.70 -2.79 -3.66
N VAL A 83 14.40 -3.71 -2.74
CA VAL A 83 13.29 -3.57 -1.79
C VAL A 83 13.52 -2.39 -0.83
N ALA A 84 14.75 -2.15 -0.35
CA ALA A 84 15.06 -0.96 0.47
C ALA A 84 14.84 0.36 -0.31
N LYS A 85 15.26 0.42 -1.58
CA LYS A 85 15.00 1.58 -2.45
C LYS A 85 13.49 1.85 -2.61
N LEU A 86 12.67 0.80 -2.69
CA LEU A 86 11.21 0.91 -2.77
C LEU A 86 10.57 1.44 -1.48
N ASP A 87 11.09 1.08 -0.30
CA ASP A 87 10.60 1.61 0.99
C ASP A 87 10.95 3.09 1.18
N GLU A 88 12.17 3.49 0.83
CA GLU A 88 12.57 4.91 0.81
C GLU A 88 11.66 5.71 -0.13
N LEU A 89 11.43 5.20 -1.34
CA LEU A 89 10.55 5.80 -2.32
C LEU A 89 9.09 5.85 -1.83
N GLY A 90 8.60 4.80 -1.15
CA GLY A 90 7.31 4.77 -0.47
C GLY A 90 7.14 5.89 0.57
N THR A 91 8.19 6.16 1.33
CA THR A 91 8.25 7.30 2.28
C THR A 91 8.21 8.64 1.55
N GLN A 92 8.96 8.81 0.46
CA GLN A 92 8.92 10.02 -0.38
C GLN A 92 7.51 10.25 -0.97
N GLY A 93 6.86 9.21 -1.49
CA GLY A 93 5.48 9.26 -2.00
C GLY A 93 4.45 9.67 -0.94
N SER A 94 4.59 9.19 0.30
CA SER A 94 3.73 9.58 1.43
C SER A 94 3.86 11.08 1.76
N GLN A 95 5.07 11.63 1.71
CA GLN A 95 5.32 13.07 1.89
C GLN A 95 4.70 13.89 0.75
N LEU A 96 4.82 13.43 -0.50
CA LEU A 96 4.21 14.09 -1.66
C LEU A 96 2.69 14.09 -1.59
N LEU A 97 2.07 12.96 -1.21
CA LEU A 97 0.62 12.84 -1.01
C LEU A 97 0.12 13.75 0.13
N SER A 98 0.86 13.79 1.25
CA SER A 98 0.58 14.71 2.36
C SER A 98 0.72 16.18 1.95
N GLY A 99 1.72 16.50 1.11
CA GLY A 99 1.91 17.82 0.53
C GLY A 99 0.75 18.24 -0.40
N LEU A 100 0.23 17.30 -1.18
CA LEU A 100 -0.93 17.50 -2.04
C LEU A 100 -2.21 17.72 -1.23
N LYS A 101 -2.44 16.93 -0.16
CA LYS A 101 -3.54 17.15 0.78
C LYS A 101 -3.51 18.58 1.34
N GLN A 102 -2.37 19.00 1.89
CA GLN A 102 -2.19 20.34 2.46
C GLN A 102 -2.45 21.46 1.43
N GLY A 103 -2.03 21.28 0.18
CA GLY A 103 -2.32 22.24 -0.89
C GLY A 103 -3.81 22.37 -1.18
N LEU A 104 -4.51 21.23 -1.30
CA LEU A 104 -5.96 21.22 -1.54
C LEU A 104 -6.75 21.81 -0.37
N GLU A 105 -6.33 21.57 0.87
CA GLU A 105 -6.96 22.15 2.06
C GLU A 105 -6.81 23.68 2.14
N LEU A 106 -5.66 24.23 1.73
CA LEU A 106 -5.48 25.68 1.62
C LEU A 106 -6.43 26.31 0.59
N LEU A 107 -6.64 25.66 -0.55
CA LEU A 107 -7.56 26.12 -1.59
C LEU A 107 -9.05 25.90 -1.25
N ARG A 108 -9.35 25.11 -0.22
CA ARG A 108 -10.72 24.79 0.24
C ARG A 108 -11.14 25.54 1.50
N ARG A 109 -10.34 26.52 1.95
CA ARG A 109 -10.72 27.36 3.08
C ARG A 109 -12.12 27.94 2.81
N PRO A 110 -13.11 27.70 3.68
CA PRO A 110 -14.45 28.20 3.45
C PRO A 110 -14.44 29.72 3.43
N SER A 111 -15.24 30.31 2.54
CA SER A 111 -15.45 31.75 2.52
C SER A 111 -16.04 32.22 3.85
N ILE A 112 -15.81 33.50 4.18
CA ILE A 112 -16.35 34.13 5.38
C ILE A 112 -17.87 33.95 5.41
N ASN A 113 -18.38 33.38 6.50
CA ASN A 113 -19.81 33.11 6.67
C ASN A 113 -20.61 34.40 6.87
N GLY A 114 -21.17 34.94 5.78
CA GLY A 114 -21.99 36.15 5.76
C GLY A 114 -23.34 36.04 6.50
N THR A 115 -23.77 34.87 6.98
CA THR A 115 -25.04 34.73 7.71
C THR A 115 -25.03 35.35 9.13
N SER A 116 -23.85 35.72 9.63
CA SER A 116 -23.73 36.46 10.88
C SER A 116 -23.86 37.97 10.64
N LYS A 117 -24.93 38.58 11.17
CA LYS A 117 -25.15 40.04 11.15
C LYS A 117 -23.95 40.85 11.65
N LEU A 118 -23.15 40.28 12.56
CA LEU A 118 -21.94 40.95 13.05
C LEU A 118 -20.85 40.99 11.98
N ILE A 119 -20.66 39.88 11.25
CA ILE A 119 -19.69 39.78 10.15
C ILE A 119 -20.15 40.64 8.97
N GLU A 120 -21.43 40.58 8.63
CA GLU A 120 -22.10 41.43 7.62
C GLU A 120 -21.85 42.91 7.90
N ASN A 121 -22.22 43.39 9.10
CA ASN A 121 -21.97 44.77 9.52
C ASN A 121 -20.47 45.16 9.48
N VAL A 122 -19.55 44.26 9.82
CA VAL A 122 -18.09 44.53 9.77
C VAL A 122 -17.60 44.66 8.33
N ILE A 123 -18.11 43.86 7.40
CA ILE A 123 -17.77 43.95 5.97
C ILE A 123 -18.34 45.25 5.37
N GLU A 124 -19.61 45.56 5.65
CA GLU A 124 -20.27 46.77 5.17
C GLU A 124 -19.68 48.07 5.74
N THR A 125 -19.24 48.07 7.00
CA THR A 125 -18.60 49.24 7.61
C THR A 125 -17.15 49.44 7.17
N SER A 126 -16.45 48.35 6.81
CA SER A 126 -15.05 48.41 6.36
C SER A 126 -14.92 48.73 4.86
N ASN A 127 -15.80 48.16 4.02
CA ASN A 127 -16.02 48.42 2.58
C ASN A 127 -14.84 48.94 1.74
N THR A 128 -13.65 48.35 1.87
CA THR A 128 -12.52 48.62 0.95
C THR A 128 -12.60 47.70 -0.27
N GLU A 129 -12.15 48.20 -1.42
CA GLU A 129 -12.03 47.42 -2.66
C GLU A 129 -11.15 46.17 -2.46
N ASN A 130 -10.07 46.30 -1.69
CA ASN A 130 -9.19 45.18 -1.30
C ASN A 130 -9.91 44.11 -0.47
N LEU A 131 -10.74 44.50 0.50
CA LEU A 131 -11.51 43.55 1.32
C LEU A 131 -12.54 42.82 0.46
N ARG A 132 -13.22 43.53 -0.44
CA ARG A 132 -14.19 42.94 -1.36
C ARG A 132 -13.53 41.94 -2.30
N ALA A 133 -12.43 42.31 -2.95
CA ALA A 133 -11.66 41.43 -3.83
C ALA A 133 -11.13 40.19 -3.10
N TYR A 134 -10.71 40.32 -1.84
CA TYR A 134 -10.28 39.19 -1.00
C TYR A 134 -11.42 38.23 -0.65
N ILE A 135 -12.62 38.75 -0.38
CA ILE A 135 -13.83 37.94 -0.13
C ILE A 135 -14.28 37.23 -1.42
N GLU A 136 -14.32 37.94 -2.55
CA GLU A 136 -14.63 37.41 -3.88
C GLU A 136 -13.63 36.32 -4.32
N ALA A 137 -12.35 36.46 -3.96
CA ALA A 137 -11.31 35.45 -4.16
C ALA A 137 -11.39 34.25 -3.19
N GLY A 138 -12.48 34.08 -2.44
CA GLY A 138 -12.67 32.96 -1.52
C GLY A 138 -11.85 33.05 -0.24
N CYS A 139 -11.46 34.26 0.19
CA CYS A 139 -10.67 34.51 1.40
C CYS A 139 -9.25 33.87 1.36
N ILE A 140 -8.71 33.70 0.15
CA ILE A 140 -7.33 33.25 -0.10
C ILE A 140 -6.57 34.44 -0.69
N ASN A 141 -5.42 34.80 -0.12
CA ASN A 141 -4.59 35.85 -0.70
C ASN A 141 -3.84 35.30 -1.93
N THR A 142 -3.46 36.18 -2.86
CA THR A 142 -2.85 35.79 -4.15
C THR A 142 -1.54 35.02 -3.99
N HIS A 143 -0.76 35.32 -2.95
CA HIS A 143 0.48 34.63 -2.62
C HIS A 143 0.22 33.18 -2.17
N ASP A 144 -0.71 32.96 -1.24
CA ASP A 144 -1.08 31.64 -0.73
C ASP A 144 -1.71 30.77 -1.83
N GLY A 145 -2.53 31.36 -2.69
CA GLY A 145 -3.10 30.70 -3.87
C GLY A 145 -2.01 30.24 -4.86
N ALA A 146 -1.04 31.12 -5.16
CA ALA A 146 0.09 30.79 -6.02
C ALA A 146 1.02 29.74 -5.39
N GLN A 147 1.34 29.87 -4.10
CA GLN A 147 2.17 28.92 -3.36
C GLN A 147 1.50 27.54 -3.27
N SER A 148 0.19 27.48 -3.01
CA SER A 148 -0.55 26.22 -3.00
C SER A 148 -0.59 25.60 -4.39
N THR A 149 -0.89 26.37 -5.44
CA THR A 149 -0.89 25.88 -6.83
C THR A 149 0.49 25.31 -7.23
N LYS A 150 1.58 26.01 -6.88
CA LYS A 150 2.95 25.51 -7.07
C LYS A 150 3.19 24.20 -6.33
N LYS A 151 2.78 24.12 -5.04
CA LYS A 151 2.92 22.90 -4.23
C LYS A 151 2.14 21.73 -4.83
N LEU A 152 0.90 21.94 -5.26
CA LEU A 152 0.07 20.92 -5.93
C LEU A 152 0.72 20.41 -7.21
N HIS A 153 1.28 21.30 -8.03
CA HIS A 153 1.99 20.91 -9.25
C HIS A 153 3.26 20.11 -8.93
N THR A 154 4.11 20.58 -8.00
CA THR A 154 5.32 19.85 -7.57
C THR A 154 4.97 18.47 -6.99
N CYS A 155 3.96 18.38 -6.13
CA CYS A 155 3.51 17.11 -5.57
C CYS A 155 2.98 16.18 -6.67
N ARG A 156 2.20 16.68 -7.64
CA ARG A 156 1.68 15.84 -8.74
C ARG A 156 2.80 15.30 -9.62
N VAL A 157 3.74 16.15 -10.04
CA VAL A 157 4.89 15.72 -10.85
C VAL A 157 5.77 14.73 -10.08
N GLY A 158 5.97 14.95 -8.78
CA GLY A 158 6.69 14.01 -7.92
C GLY A 158 6.00 12.65 -7.77
N LEU A 159 4.66 12.61 -7.71
CA LEU A 159 3.89 11.35 -7.67
C LEU A 159 3.93 10.60 -9.01
N ASP A 160 3.89 11.31 -10.13
CA ASP A 160 4.05 10.70 -11.46
C ASP A 160 5.49 10.20 -11.70
N ASP A 161 6.50 10.81 -11.07
CA ASP A 161 7.90 10.35 -11.05
C ASP A 161 8.10 9.15 -10.10
N HIS A 162 7.47 9.18 -8.91
CA HIS A 162 7.41 8.07 -7.96
C HIS A 162 6.93 6.78 -8.64
N LEU A 163 5.84 6.83 -9.41
CA LEU A 163 5.32 5.65 -10.10
C LEU A 163 6.31 5.07 -11.12
N LYS A 164 7.01 5.92 -11.88
CA LYS A 164 8.01 5.46 -12.86
C LYS A 164 9.20 4.78 -12.19
N LYS A 165 9.70 5.36 -11.09
CA LYS A 165 10.80 4.79 -10.30
C LYS A 165 10.39 3.48 -9.63
N ALA A 166 9.21 3.44 -9.02
CA ALA A 166 8.70 2.24 -8.36
C ALA A 166 8.50 1.10 -9.37
N ARG A 167 7.96 1.39 -10.56
CA ARG A 167 7.85 0.40 -11.64
C ARG A 167 9.20 -0.13 -12.09
N SER A 168 10.17 0.75 -12.34
CA SER A 168 11.54 0.35 -12.72
C SER A 168 12.21 -0.56 -11.67
N LEU A 169 11.94 -0.33 -10.37
CA LEU A 169 12.44 -1.19 -9.29
C LEU A 169 11.69 -2.53 -9.23
N ILE A 170 10.40 -2.56 -9.52
CA ILE A 170 9.61 -3.80 -9.62
C ILE A 170 10.05 -4.65 -10.80
N ASP A 171 10.35 -4.03 -11.95
CA ASP A 171 10.93 -4.70 -13.11
C ASP A 171 12.33 -5.28 -12.76
N GLU A 172 13.11 -4.59 -11.92
CA GLU A 172 14.40 -5.07 -11.38
C GLU A 172 14.22 -6.27 -10.43
N LEU A 173 13.24 -6.24 -9.51
CA LEU A 173 12.88 -7.38 -8.65
C LEU A 173 12.41 -8.60 -9.45
N GLU A 174 11.68 -8.37 -10.54
CA GLU A 174 11.24 -9.43 -11.45
C GLU A 174 12.41 -10.08 -12.19
N ARG A 175 13.36 -9.28 -12.69
CA ARG A 175 14.61 -9.79 -13.27
C ARG A 175 15.36 -10.65 -12.25
N LEU A 176 15.62 -10.13 -11.06
CA LEU A 176 16.42 -10.81 -10.03
C LEU A 176 15.78 -12.12 -9.56
N HIS A 177 14.45 -12.16 -9.43
CA HIS A 177 13.71 -13.39 -9.17
C HIS A 177 13.86 -14.43 -10.30
N ASN A 178 13.84 -13.98 -11.56
CA ASN A 178 14.05 -14.88 -12.70
C ASN A 178 15.50 -15.35 -12.81
N ASP A 179 16.49 -14.52 -12.45
CA ASP A 179 17.90 -14.88 -12.42
C ASP A 179 18.16 -16.01 -11.40
N VAL A 180 17.51 -15.99 -10.23
CA VAL A 180 17.56 -17.12 -9.27
C VAL A 180 16.93 -18.38 -9.85
N ASN A 181 15.77 -18.28 -10.50
CA ASN A 181 15.12 -19.45 -11.11
C ASN A 181 15.98 -20.07 -12.21
N ILE A 182 16.72 -19.26 -12.97
CA ILE A 182 17.68 -19.76 -13.98
C ILE A 182 18.83 -20.52 -13.30
N GLU A 183 19.44 -19.99 -12.23
CA GLU A 183 20.52 -20.69 -11.51
C GLU A 183 20.01 -22.05 -10.96
N LEU A 184 18.80 -22.07 -10.38
CA LEU A 184 18.12 -23.30 -9.92
C LEU A 184 17.94 -24.32 -11.05
N GLU A 185 17.43 -23.91 -12.21
CA GLU A 185 17.22 -24.79 -13.38
C GLU A 185 18.54 -25.31 -13.97
N THR A 186 19.63 -24.52 -13.90
CA THR A 186 20.94 -24.97 -14.41
C THR A 186 21.60 -26.07 -13.59
N GLU A 187 21.24 -26.20 -12.31
CA GLU A 187 21.71 -27.28 -11.44
C GLU A 187 20.78 -28.49 -11.38
N ASN A 188 19.46 -28.28 -11.56
CA ASN A 188 18.48 -29.35 -11.56
C ASN A 188 17.53 -29.24 -12.76
N PRO A 189 17.85 -29.87 -13.91
CA PRO A 189 17.06 -29.78 -15.14
C PRO A 189 15.72 -30.57 -15.09
N LEU A 190 15.19 -30.87 -13.91
CA LEU A 190 13.94 -31.60 -13.73
C LEU A 190 13.00 -30.85 -12.78
N CYS A 191 11.76 -30.65 -13.26
CA CYS A 191 10.59 -30.04 -12.58
C CYS A 191 10.44 -28.51 -12.68
N THR A 192 10.20 -28.02 -13.89
CA THR A 192 9.49 -26.74 -14.12
C THR A 192 8.05 -26.82 -13.59
N SER A 193 7.80 -26.24 -12.41
CA SER A 193 6.45 -25.91 -11.96
C SER A 193 6.20 -24.42 -12.16
N THR A 194 5.64 -24.06 -13.31
CA THR A 194 5.21 -22.69 -13.59
C THR A 194 3.97 -22.36 -12.76
N MET A 195 4.19 -21.85 -11.54
CA MET A 195 3.12 -21.22 -10.75
C MET A 195 2.77 -19.89 -11.40
N SER A 196 1.55 -19.74 -11.93
CA SER A 196 1.08 -18.45 -12.47
C SER A 196 0.66 -17.51 -11.33
N ASP A 197 0.66 -16.20 -11.62
CA ASP A 197 0.44 -15.14 -10.63
C ASP A 197 -0.99 -15.09 -10.05
N GLU A 198 -1.91 -15.97 -10.49
CA GLU A 198 -3.35 -15.85 -10.24
C GLU A 198 -3.89 -16.42 -8.91
N ASP A 199 -3.28 -17.46 -8.29
CA ASP A 199 -3.96 -18.29 -7.27
C ASP A 199 -3.40 -18.20 -5.82
N LEU A 200 -2.52 -17.24 -5.49
CA LEU A 200 -2.04 -17.05 -4.11
C LEU A 200 -2.99 -16.19 -3.26
N GLU A 201 -4.03 -16.83 -2.72
CA GLU A 201 -4.75 -16.38 -1.52
C GLU A 201 -3.91 -16.71 -0.26
N LEU A 202 -3.65 -15.69 0.57
CA LEU A 202 -2.89 -15.82 1.81
C LEU A 202 -3.88 -15.80 2.98
N ASP A 203 -3.96 -16.92 3.72
CA ASP A 203 -4.77 -17.03 4.94
C ASP A 203 -3.91 -16.68 6.18
N GLU A 204 -4.46 -15.93 7.13
CA GLU A 204 -3.74 -15.45 8.32
C GLU A 204 -3.53 -16.57 9.36
N GLU A 205 -2.29 -17.06 9.56
CA GLU A 205 -1.93 -17.76 10.80
C GLU A 205 -0.49 -17.49 11.28
N GLU A 206 -0.31 -17.50 12.60
CA GLU A 206 0.86 -16.98 13.32
C GLU A 206 2.11 -17.89 13.18
N ALA A 207 3.11 -17.46 12.40
CA ALA A 207 4.30 -18.26 12.10
C ALA A 207 5.43 -18.17 13.15
N THR A 208 5.63 -19.23 13.94
CA THR A 208 6.86 -19.42 14.71
C THR A 208 8.08 -19.66 13.81
N VAL A 209 9.12 -18.86 14.00
CA VAL A 209 10.35 -18.81 13.18
C VAL A 209 11.12 -20.14 13.16
N PRO A 210 11.34 -20.78 12.00
CA PRO A 210 12.25 -21.92 11.87
C PRO A 210 13.72 -21.47 11.92
N SER A 211 14.54 -22.07 12.79
CA SER A 211 15.98 -21.80 12.89
C SER A 211 16.81 -22.60 11.87
N LYS A 212 16.27 -22.86 10.67
CA LYS A 212 16.90 -23.71 9.65
C LYS A 212 17.70 -22.84 8.68
N LYS A 213 18.89 -23.29 8.28
CA LYS A 213 19.65 -22.67 7.19
C LYS A 213 18.88 -22.92 5.90
N LEU A 214 18.44 -21.85 5.24
CA LEU A 214 17.66 -21.94 4.01
C LEU A 214 18.45 -22.60 2.88
N ASP A 215 17.73 -23.36 2.05
CA ASP A 215 18.24 -23.83 0.77
C ASP A 215 17.96 -22.83 -0.35
N ALA A 216 18.32 -23.20 -1.58
CA ALA A 216 18.20 -22.33 -2.74
C ALA A 216 16.73 -22.12 -3.18
N ASN A 217 15.87 -23.11 -2.99
CA ASN A 217 14.44 -23.02 -3.30
C ASN A 217 13.71 -22.12 -2.29
N ASP A 218 14.09 -22.19 -1.01
CA ASP A 218 13.58 -21.33 0.05
C ASP A 218 13.78 -19.83 -0.30
N TYR A 219 14.97 -19.46 -0.82
CA TYR A 219 15.25 -18.08 -1.24
C TYR A 219 14.38 -17.66 -2.43
N ALA A 220 14.25 -18.49 -3.46
CA ALA A 220 13.40 -18.21 -4.62
C ALA A 220 11.93 -18.01 -4.23
N LEU A 221 11.41 -18.91 -3.39
CA LEU A 221 10.03 -18.83 -2.86
C LEU A 221 9.81 -17.52 -2.08
N LEU A 222 10.73 -17.16 -1.19
CA LEU A 222 10.64 -15.92 -0.42
C LEU A 222 10.71 -14.67 -1.32
N MET A 223 11.61 -14.64 -2.31
CA MET A 223 11.68 -13.56 -3.30
C MET A 223 10.37 -13.45 -4.10
N GLY A 224 9.78 -14.58 -4.51
CA GLY A 224 8.49 -14.63 -5.19
C GLY A 224 7.37 -14.02 -4.36
N ILE A 225 7.26 -14.43 -3.09
CA ILE A 225 6.27 -13.91 -2.14
C ILE A 225 6.44 -12.39 -1.94
N VAL A 226 7.66 -11.92 -1.65
CA VAL A 226 7.95 -10.49 -1.47
C VAL A 226 7.65 -9.70 -2.74
N LYS A 227 8.00 -10.22 -3.93
CA LYS A 227 7.68 -9.61 -5.22
C LYS A 227 6.16 -9.44 -5.41
N VAL A 228 5.37 -10.46 -5.09
CA VAL A 228 3.90 -10.42 -5.20
C VAL A 228 3.29 -9.39 -4.23
N MET A 229 3.74 -9.37 -2.98
CA MET A 229 3.33 -8.38 -1.97
C MET A 229 3.59 -6.94 -2.44
N ILE A 230 4.81 -6.68 -2.93
CA ILE A 230 5.22 -5.38 -3.46
C ILE A 230 4.43 -5.00 -4.71
N LYS A 231 4.22 -5.91 -5.66
CA LYS A 231 3.39 -5.67 -6.85
C LYS A 231 1.96 -5.28 -6.47
N LYS A 232 1.32 -6.00 -5.54
CA LYS A 232 -0.02 -5.68 -5.03
C LYS A 232 -0.06 -4.30 -4.35
N ASN A 233 0.94 -3.96 -3.53
CA ASN A 233 1.07 -2.65 -2.89
C ASN A 233 1.28 -1.50 -3.90
N HIS A 234 2.08 -1.71 -4.95
CA HIS A 234 2.29 -0.72 -6.01
C HIS A 234 1.01 -0.45 -6.82
N ILE A 235 0.25 -1.49 -7.18
CA ILE A 235 -1.05 -1.34 -7.86
C ILE A 235 -2.03 -0.50 -7.00
N MET A 236 -1.96 -0.60 -5.67
CA MET A 236 -2.73 0.28 -4.78
C MET A 236 -2.23 1.74 -4.85
N GLN A 237 -0.91 1.98 -4.83
CA GLN A 237 -0.34 3.32 -4.98
C GLN A 237 -0.70 3.96 -6.32
N GLU A 238 -0.68 3.21 -7.42
CA GLU A 238 -1.15 3.64 -8.74
C GLU A 238 -2.62 4.07 -8.69
N LYS A 239 -3.52 3.24 -8.13
CA LYS A 239 -4.94 3.56 -7.98
C LYS A 239 -5.16 4.82 -7.15
N ILE A 240 -4.40 5.01 -6.06
CA ILE A 240 -4.44 6.23 -5.25
C ILE A 240 -4.06 7.44 -6.11
N ILE A 241 -2.89 7.42 -6.77
CA ILE A 241 -2.38 8.56 -7.56
C ILE A 241 -3.28 8.88 -8.77
N SER A 242 -3.84 7.87 -9.43
CA SER A 242 -4.84 8.04 -10.50
C SER A 242 -6.15 8.62 -9.99
N GLY A 243 -6.57 8.30 -8.75
CA GLY A 243 -7.76 8.85 -8.10
C GLY A 243 -7.61 10.27 -7.55
N LEU A 244 -6.39 10.81 -7.49
CA LEU A 244 -6.16 12.18 -7.03
C LEU A 244 -6.68 13.21 -8.03
N SER A 245 -7.57 14.09 -7.56
CA SER A 245 -8.09 15.22 -8.32
C SER A 245 -8.14 16.48 -7.44
N LEU A 246 -8.25 17.65 -8.07
CA LEU A 246 -8.49 18.91 -7.35
C LEU A 246 -9.81 18.89 -6.56
N LYS A 247 -10.75 17.98 -6.89
CA LYS A 247 -12.06 17.82 -6.27
C LYS A 247 -12.10 16.79 -5.14
N SER A 248 -11.10 15.90 -5.02
CA SER A 248 -11.08 14.78 -4.05
C SER A 248 -11.17 15.30 -2.62
N SER A 249 -12.27 15.02 -1.92
CA SER A 249 -12.63 15.56 -0.60
C SER A 249 -11.56 15.28 0.48
N SER A 250 -11.60 16.00 1.61
CA SER A 250 -10.60 15.77 2.68
C SER A 250 -10.68 14.33 3.23
N GLY A 251 -11.89 13.75 3.36
CA GLY A 251 -12.06 12.35 3.77
C GLY A 251 -11.51 11.33 2.77
N GLU A 252 -11.62 11.57 1.45
CA GLU A 252 -10.98 10.73 0.44
C GLU A 252 -9.45 10.83 0.53
N LEU A 253 -8.90 12.04 0.67
CA LEU A 253 -7.46 12.25 0.82
C LEU A 253 -6.91 11.64 2.12
N GLU A 254 -7.66 11.68 3.21
CA GLU A 254 -7.33 10.99 4.47
C GLU A 254 -7.33 9.48 4.32
N THR A 255 -8.32 8.93 3.60
CA THR A 255 -8.38 7.50 3.28
C THR A 255 -7.17 7.08 2.44
N TYR A 256 -6.79 7.87 1.44
CA TYR A 256 -5.59 7.61 0.62
C TYR A 256 -4.29 7.69 1.44
N CYS A 257 -4.11 8.71 2.28
CA CYS A 257 -2.94 8.78 3.17
C CYS A 257 -2.88 7.59 4.14
N LEU A 258 -4.02 7.14 4.65
CA LEU A 258 -4.11 6.00 5.55
C LEU A 258 -3.75 4.70 4.83
N MET A 259 -4.34 4.43 3.66
CA MET A 259 -4.01 3.25 2.85
C MET A 259 -2.52 3.21 2.47
N TRP A 260 -1.95 4.36 2.08
CA TRP A 260 -0.52 4.49 1.79
C TRP A 260 0.37 4.17 3.00
N SER A 261 -0.05 4.59 4.19
CA SER A 261 0.71 4.39 5.43
C SER A 261 0.58 2.99 6.02
N LEU A 262 -0.57 2.34 5.81
CA LEU A 262 -0.85 0.99 6.32
C LEU A 262 -0.28 -0.13 5.45
N GLN A 263 -0.03 0.13 4.16
CA GLN A 263 0.52 -0.84 3.20
C GLN A 263 -0.15 -2.24 3.29
N PRO A 264 -1.49 -2.36 3.16
CA PRO A 264 -2.27 -3.55 3.54
C PRO A 264 -2.00 -4.82 2.72
N TYR A 265 -1.05 -4.78 1.77
CA TYR A 265 -0.59 -5.94 1.00
C TYR A 265 0.82 -6.41 1.41
N ILE A 266 1.41 -5.75 2.41
CA ILE A 266 2.73 -6.06 2.95
C ILE A 266 2.56 -6.76 4.31
N ASP A 267 2.96 -8.01 4.38
CA ASP A 267 3.11 -8.74 5.64
C ASP A 267 4.44 -8.35 6.32
N ASP A 268 4.35 -7.67 7.46
CA ASP A 268 5.51 -7.24 8.26
C ASP A 268 6.33 -8.42 8.81
N GLY A 269 5.73 -9.59 9.00
CA GLY A 269 6.39 -10.80 9.49
C GLY A 269 7.31 -11.40 8.43
N ILE A 270 6.80 -11.57 7.20
CA ILE A 270 7.56 -12.03 6.03
C ILE A 270 8.67 -11.04 5.70
N MET A 271 8.38 -9.73 5.70
CA MET A 271 9.39 -8.69 5.51
C MET A 271 10.47 -8.72 6.61
N SER A 272 10.07 -8.81 7.88
CA SER A 272 11.00 -8.93 9.01
C SER A 272 11.83 -10.21 8.97
N TRP A 273 11.31 -11.29 8.39
CA TRP A 273 12.06 -12.51 8.16
C TRP A 273 13.09 -12.33 7.04
N ALA A 274 12.68 -11.80 5.88
CA ALA A 274 13.57 -11.52 4.75
C ALA A 274 14.76 -10.62 5.15
N TRP A 275 14.52 -9.57 5.94
CA TRP A 275 15.57 -8.69 6.44
C TRP A 275 16.57 -9.34 7.42
N LYS A 276 16.22 -10.46 8.08
CA LYS A 276 17.15 -11.18 8.97
C LYS A 276 18.13 -12.08 8.23
N LEU A 277 17.95 -12.23 6.92
CA LEU A 277 18.77 -13.08 6.06
C LEU A 277 19.89 -12.29 5.36
N VAL A 278 19.91 -10.96 5.48
CA VAL A 278 20.87 -10.04 4.83
C VAL A 278 21.87 -9.47 5.84
#